data_AF-A0A7J5BAI2-F1
#
_entry.id   AF-A0A7J5BAI2-F1
#
_cell.length_a   1.000
_cell.length_b   1.000
_cell.length_c   1.000
_cell.angle_alpha   90.00
_cell.angle_beta   90.00
_cell.angle_gamma   90.00
#
_symmetry.space_group_name_H-M   'P 1'
#
loop_
_entity.id
_entity.type
_entity.pdbx_description
1 polymer ?
#
loop_
_entity_poly.entity_id
_entity_poly.type
_entity_poly.pdbx_seq_one_letter_code
_entity_poly.pdbx_strand_id
1 'polypeptide(L)'
;MDPTARRRRTVLIAATAVGLILLLLIGVGVYGLTRGPQTTEPARPDGPTATNPAHVPAEPEAVVTLGGSEKFAGAVAEALFTWDTTSGYGPADYAQMLADVTADTEADAAASDVRSYLPTQEAWTQLRTHQTRQWLTIDTIEIPAAWEDAVVQAAPGQIPDGAVAYTITGTRHRTGYWGTDPVTTTHPVAFTVFLTCTPERTSAPAPAAPITETCAVLRLSQLDNPLR
;
A
#
# COMPACT_ATOMS: atom_id res chain seq x y z
N MET A 1 -30.04 -8.90 57.95
CA MET A 1 -29.18 -9.26 56.80
C MET A 1 -27.90 -9.87 57.35
N ASP A 2 -27.64 -11.14 57.03
CA ASP A 2 -26.66 -12.00 57.70
C ASP A 2 -25.20 -11.68 57.29
N PRO A 3 -24.27 -11.38 58.23
CA PRO A 3 -22.88 -11.02 57.91
C PRO A 3 -22.04 -12.20 57.36
N THR A 4 -22.49 -13.44 57.57
CA THR A 4 -21.84 -14.68 57.12
C THR A 4 -21.94 -14.88 55.60
N ALA A 5 -23.04 -14.44 54.98
CA ALA A 5 -23.27 -14.57 53.54
C ALA A 5 -22.36 -13.66 52.70
N ARG A 6 -22.05 -12.45 53.18
CA ARG A 6 -21.17 -11.50 52.49
C ARG A 6 -19.72 -11.99 52.44
N ARG A 7 -19.21 -12.54 53.56
CA ARG A 7 -17.84 -13.07 53.66
C ARG A 7 -17.63 -14.27 52.72
N ARG A 8 -18.62 -15.17 52.62
CA ARG A 8 -18.56 -16.32 51.71
C ARG A 8 -18.54 -15.90 50.23
N ARG A 9 -19.28 -14.85 49.87
CA ARG A 9 -19.31 -14.30 48.51
C ARG A 9 -18.00 -13.63 48.12
N THR A 10 -17.36 -12.89 49.03
CA THR A 10 -16.04 -12.27 48.78
C THR A 10 -14.93 -13.32 48.63
N VAL A 11 -14.97 -14.40 49.44
CA VAL A 11 -14.00 -15.51 49.31
C VAL A 11 -14.16 -16.25 47.98
N LEU A 12 -15.39 -16.45 47.51
CA LEU A 12 -15.65 -17.07 46.20
C LEU A 12 -15.13 -16.22 45.04
N ILE A 13 -15.34 -14.89 45.08
CA ILE A 13 -14.86 -13.98 44.03
C ILE A 13 -13.32 -13.92 44.00
N ALA A 14 -12.67 -13.88 45.17
CA ALA A 14 -11.22 -13.91 45.27
C ALA A 14 -10.64 -15.22 44.73
N ALA A 15 -11.27 -16.36 45.06
CA ALA A 15 -10.84 -17.67 44.55
C ALA A 15 -10.97 -17.77 43.03
N THR A 16 -12.05 -17.24 42.42
CA THR A 16 -12.21 -17.24 40.96
C THR A 16 -11.21 -16.34 40.26
N ALA A 17 -10.89 -15.18 40.84
CA ALA A 17 -9.91 -14.26 40.27
C ALA A 17 -8.49 -14.86 40.28
N VAL A 18 -8.10 -15.49 41.40
CA VAL A 18 -6.82 -16.21 41.50
C VAL A 18 -6.77 -17.39 40.53
N GLY A 19 -7.86 -18.14 40.38
CA GLY A 19 -7.94 -19.23 39.41
C GLY A 19 -7.76 -18.77 37.96
N LEU A 20 -8.38 -17.65 37.57
CA LEU A 20 -8.23 -17.06 36.24
C LEU A 20 -6.81 -16.58 35.97
N ILE A 21 -6.16 -15.94 36.95
CA ILE A 21 -4.76 -15.49 36.82
C ILE A 21 -3.83 -16.70 36.66
N LEU A 22 -4.05 -17.77 37.44
CA LEU A 22 -3.24 -18.99 37.35
C LEU A 22 -3.38 -19.65 35.97
N LEU A 23 -4.60 -19.70 35.42
CA LEU A 23 -4.85 -20.23 34.07
C LEU A 23 -4.17 -19.40 32.98
N LEU A 24 -4.16 -18.07 33.11
CA LEU A 24 -3.45 -17.20 32.17
C LEU A 24 -1.93 -17.42 32.23
N LEU A 25 -1.35 -17.55 33.43
CA LEU A 25 0.08 -17.83 33.59
C LEU A 25 0.48 -19.19 33.01
N ILE A 26 -0.35 -20.21 33.20
CA ILE A 26 -0.15 -21.54 32.59
C ILE A 26 -0.23 -21.43 31.06
N GLY A 27 -1.20 -20.69 30.52
CA GLY A 27 -1.33 -20.45 29.09
C GLY A 27 -0.10 -19.78 28.48
N VAL A 28 0.41 -18.72 29.12
CA VAL A 28 1.64 -18.02 28.69
C VAL A 28 2.87 -18.94 28.79
N GLY A 29 2.98 -19.74 29.86
CA GLY A 29 4.08 -20.69 30.03
C GLY A 29 4.11 -21.77 28.94
N VAL A 30 2.94 -22.35 28.61
CA VAL A 30 2.82 -23.34 27.52
C VAL A 30 3.11 -22.70 26.16
N TYR A 31 2.63 -21.47 25.94
CA TYR A 31 2.90 -20.74 24.70
C TYR A 31 4.39 -20.37 24.52
N GLY A 32 5.09 -20.05 25.61
CA GLY A 32 6.54 -19.84 25.61
C GLY A 32 7.34 -21.12 25.38
N LEU A 33 6.84 -22.28 25.85
CA LEU A 33 7.48 -23.57 25.62
C LEU A 33 7.29 -24.11 24.19
N THR A 34 6.17 -23.81 23.53
CA THR A 34 5.96 -24.18 22.12
C THR A 34 6.72 -23.27 21.15
N ARG A 35 6.94 -22.00 21.51
CA ARG A 35 7.84 -21.08 20.80
C ARG A 35 9.20 -21.01 21.47
N GLY A 36 9.90 -22.16 21.51
CA GLY A 36 11.21 -22.30 22.15
C GLY A 36 12.17 -21.11 21.91
N PRO A 37 13.10 -20.87 22.85
CA PRO A 37 13.95 -19.69 22.82
C PRO A 37 14.64 -19.57 21.47
N GLN A 38 14.49 -18.41 20.82
CA GLN A 38 15.21 -18.08 19.60
C GLN A 38 16.70 -18.20 19.92
N THR A 39 17.32 -19.27 19.43
CA THR A 39 18.76 -19.47 19.57
C THR A 39 19.39 -18.51 18.57
N THR A 40 19.73 -17.31 19.03
CA THR A 40 20.62 -16.43 18.28
C THR A 40 21.99 -17.10 18.30
N GLU A 41 22.28 -17.84 17.24
CA GLU A 41 23.63 -18.33 16.99
C GLU A 41 24.57 -17.13 16.82
N PRO A 42 25.73 -17.07 17.50
CA PRO A 42 26.68 -15.99 17.31
C PRO A 42 27.17 -16.01 15.87
N ALA A 43 26.82 -15.00 15.08
CA ALA A 43 27.36 -14.80 13.75
C ALA A 43 28.88 -14.64 13.85
N ARG A 44 29.61 -15.57 13.23
CA ARG A 44 31.05 -15.48 13.00
C ARG A 44 31.34 -14.20 12.20
N PRO A 45 32.25 -13.32 12.64
CA PRO A 45 32.53 -12.09 11.91
C PRO A 45 33.55 -12.40 10.82
N ASP A 46 33.09 -12.75 9.62
CA ASP A 46 33.89 -12.68 8.39
C ASP A 46 32.95 -12.49 7.19
N GLY A 47 32.71 -11.23 6.86
CA GLY A 47 32.04 -10.77 5.65
C GLY A 47 32.27 -9.27 5.53
N PRO A 48 32.52 -8.73 4.32
CA PRO A 48 32.79 -7.30 4.16
C PRO A 48 31.59 -6.55 4.73
N THR A 49 31.85 -5.54 5.57
CA THR A 49 30.85 -4.57 5.98
C THR A 49 30.10 -4.14 4.72
N ALA A 50 28.86 -4.59 4.56
CA ALA A 50 27.99 -4.06 3.54
C ALA A 50 27.88 -2.59 3.87
N THR A 51 28.61 -1.75 3.14
CA THR A 51 28.32 -0.33 3.06
C THR A 51 26.91 -0.28 2.52
N ASN A 52 25.93 -0.15 3.42
CA ASN A 52 24.56 0.09 3.04
C ASN A 52 24.64 1.31 2.10
N PRO A 53 24.28 1.18 0.81
CA PRO A 53 24.34 2.32 -0.09
C PRO A 53 23.62 3.48 0.60
N ALA A 54 24.25 4.65 0.58
CA ALA A 54 23.71 5.83 1.26
C ALA A 54 22.23 5.96 0.87
N HIS A 55 21.34 5.87 1.86
CA HIS A 55 19.91 5.92 1.61
C HIS A 55 19.58 7.30 1.03
N VAL A 56 19.04 7.31 -0.19
CA VAL A 56 18.47 8.50 -0.80
C VAL A 56 16.97 8.44 -0.49
N PRO A 57 16.43 9.39 0.30
CA PRO A 57 15.00 9.45 0.56
C PRO A 57 14.22 9.48 -0.76
N ALA A 58 13.16 8.68 -0.86
CA ALA A 58 12.29 8.75 -2.03
C ALA A 58 11.54 10.09 -2.01
N GLU A 59 11.65 10.86 -3.08
CA GLU A 59 10.90 12.10 -3.29
C GLU A 59 9.73 11.81 -4.24
N PRO A 60 8.64 12.60 -4.21
CA PRO A 60 7.59 12.50 -5.22
C PRO A 60 8.16 12.75 -6.62
N GLU A 61 8.11 11.73 -7.48
CA GLU A 61 8.60 11.79 -8.86
C GLU A 61 7.41 11.89 -9.82
N ALA A 62 7.58 12.63 -10.92
CA ALA A 62 6.54 12.76 -11.93
C ALA A 62 6.24 11.39 -12.58
N VAL A 63 4.96 11.03 -12.66
CA VAL A 63 4.53 9.78 -13.28
C VAL A 63 4.68 9.87 -14.79
N VAL A 64 5.42 8.94 -15.40
CA VAL A 64 5.65 8.89 -16.84
C VAL A 64 4.36 8.48 -17.55
N THR A 65 3.75 9.41 -18.30
CA THR A 65 2.48 9.20 -19.03
C THR A 65 2.63 8.56 -20.41
N LEU A 66 3.88 8.37 -20.87
CA LEU A 66 4.21 7.85 -22.19
C LEU A 66 4.65 6.37 -22.12
N GLY A 67 4.55 5.68 -23.25
CA GLY A 67 5.08 4.31 -23.40
C GLY A 67 4.04 3.20 -23.32
N GLY A 68 2.76 3.56 -23.33
CA GLY A 68 1.62 2.64 -23.41
C GLY A 68 0.92 2.43 -22.07
N SER A 69 -0.31 1.95 -22.16
CA SER A 69 -1.26 1.80 -21.04
C SER A 69 -0.75 0.93 -19.89
N GLU A 70 -0.12 -0.21 -20.20
CA GLU A 70 0.40 -1.13 -19.18
C GLU A 70 1.58 -0.53 -18.40
N LYS A 71 2.52 0.13 -19.09
CA LYS A 71 3.65 0.80 -18.43
C LYS A 71 3.19 1.96 -17.56
N PHE A 72 2.22 2.72 -18.05
CA PHE A 72 1.61 3.79 -17.27
C PHE A 72 0.90 3.24 -16.02
N ALA A 73 0.17 2.14 -16.12
CA ALA A 73 -0.44 1.47 -14.96
C ALA A 73 0.61 1.06 -13.92
N GLY A 74 1.75 0.52 -14.36
CA GLY A 74 2.89 0.20 -13.50
C GLY A 74 3.48 1.44 -12.80
N ALA A 75 3.69 2.53 -13.54
CA ALA A 75 4.20 3.79 -12.98
C ALA A 75 3.24 4.39 -11.94
N VAL A 76 1.93 4.33 -12.19
CA VAL A 76 0.90 4.75 -11.22
C VAL A 76 0.96 3.88 -9.96
N ALA A 77 1.11 2.56 -10.10
CA ALA A 77 1.25 1.64 -8.97
C ALA A 77 2.50 1.93 -8.14
N GLU A 78 3.65 2.16 -8.77
CA GLU A 78 4.87 2.52 -8.06
C GLU A 78 4.70 3.85 -7.31
N ALA A 79 4.10 4.86 -7.95
CA ALA A 79 3.82 6.17 -7.38
C ALA A 79 2.86 6.11 -6.17
N LEU A 80 1.83 5.26 -6.19
CA LEU A 80 0.90 5.09 -5.07
C LEU A 80 1.57 4.53 -3.80
N PHE A 81 2.62 3.73 -3.96
CA PHE A 81 3.21 2.97 -2.86
C PHE A 81 4.61 3.41 -2.45
N THR A 82 5.30 4.17 -3.29
CA THR A 82 6.67 4.65 -3.05
C THR A 82 6.65 6.01 -2.38
N TRP A 83 6.92 6.01 -1.09
CA TRP A 83 7.02 7.23 -0.32
C TRP A 83 7.96 7.06 0.88
N ASP A 84 8.53 8.17 1.33
CA ASP A 84 9.47 8.19 2.45
C ASP A 84 9.17 9.37 3.39
N THR A 85 8.93 9.08 4.67
CA THR A 85 8.63 10.13 5.67
C THR A 85 9.83 11.00 6.04
N THR A 86 11.05 10.61 5.63
CA THR A 86 12.30 11.33 5.83
C THR A 86 12.65 12.27 4.67
N SER A 87 11.90 12.23 3.57
CA SER A 87 12.12 13.03 2.35
C SER A 87 11.81 14.52 2.49
N GLY A 88 11.11 14.92 3.57
CA GLY A 88 10.62 16.29 3.74
C GLY A 88 9.24 16.54 3.14
N TYR A 89 8.72 15.63 2.32
CA TYR A 89 7.39 15.70 1.73
C TYR A 89 6.31 15.10 2.65
N GLY A 90 5.06 15.50 2.40
CA GLY A 90 3.86 14.99 3.07
C GLY A 90 2.94 14.22 2.12
N PRO A 91 1.87 13.58 2.65
CA PRO A 91 0.94 12.80 1.83
C PRO A 91 0.32 13.58 0.67
N ALA A 92 0.09 14.89 0.83
CA ALA A 92 -0.47 15.74 -0.20
C ALA A 92 0.46 15.91 -1.41
N ASP A 93 1.78 15.95 -1.20
CA ASP A 93 2.76 16.08 -2.29
C ASP A 93 2.79 14.80 -3.14
N TYR A 94 2.74 13.62 -2.50
CA TYR A 94 2.61 12.34 -3.19
C TYR A 94 1.23 12.16 -3.86
N ALA A 95 0.18 12.80 -3.35
CA ALA A 95 -1.11 12.81 -4.02
C ALA A 95 -1.08 13.72 -5.27
N GLN A 96 -0.36 14.84 -5.21
CA GLN A 96 -0.29 15.82 -6.30
C GLN A 96 0.30 15.23 -7.58
N MET A 97 1.41 14.46 -7.49
CA MET A 97 2.01 13.83 -8.67
C MET A 97 1.05 12.88 -9.41
N LEU A 98 0.10 12.26 -8.69
CA LEU A 98 -0.94 11.41 -9.27
C LEU A 98 -2.10 12.24 -9.83
N ALA A 99 -2.43 13.36 -9.17
CA ALA A 99 -3.41 14.31 -9.69
C ALA A 99 -2.97 14.91 -11.03
N ASP A 100 -1.67 15.18 -11.20
CA ASP A 100 -1.10 15.76 -12.44
C ASP A 100 -1.26 14.84 -13.67
N VAL A 101 -1.47 13.54 -13.45
CA VAL A 101 -1.68 12.55 -14.52
C VAL A 101 -3.11 11.98 -14.51
N THR A 102 -4.03 12.64 -13.81
CA THR A 102 -5.44 12.25 -13.78
C THR A 102 -6.22 12.98 -14.87
N ALA A 103 -7.16 12.31 -15.51
CA ALA A 103 -8.02 12.94 -16.50
C ALA A 103 -8.93 13.99 -15.84
N ASP A 104 -9.01 15.19 -16.42
CA ASP A 104 -9.81 16.31 -15.88
C ASP A 104 -11.27 15.93 -15.58
N THR A 105 -11.86 15.05 -16.38
CA THR A 105 -13.24 14.60 -16.24
C THR A 105 -13.49 13.75 -14.99
N GLU A 106 -12.46 13.12 -14.43
CA GLU A 106 -12.54 12.22 -13.27
C GLU A 106 -11.78 12.75 -12.05
N ALA A 107 -11.23 13.97 -12.12
CA ALA A 107 -10.29 14.52 -11.14
C ALA A 107 -10.77 14.41 -9.68
N ASP A 108 -12.03 14.77 -9.40
CA ASP A 108 -12.57 14.73 -8.03
C ASP A 108 -12.67 13.31 -7.47
N ALA A 109 -13.14 12.36 -8.30
CA ALA A 109 -13.34 10.98 -7.91
C ALA A 109 -11.98 10.27 -7.75
N ALA A 110 -11.09 10.42 -8.73
CA ALA A 110 -9.73 9.91 -8.67
C ALA A 110 -8.93 10.47 -7.49
N ALA A 111 -9.07 11.76 -7.18
CA ALA A 111 -8.42 12.35 -6.01
C ALA A 111 -8.91 11.72 -4.70
N SER A 112 -10.20 11.34 -4.62
CA SER A 112 -10.72 10.55 -3.50
C SER A 112 -10.12 9.16 -3.45
N ASP A 113 -10.04 8.49 -4.59
CA ASP A 113 -9.45 7.15 -4.68
C ASP A 113 -7.98 7.19 -4.24
N VAL A 114 -7.15 8.10 -4.79
CA VAL A 114 -5.72 8.28 -4.43
C VAL A 114 -5.53 8.53 -2.94
N ARG A 115 -6.34 9.40 -2.33
CA ARG A 115 -6.28 9.68 -0.88
C ARG A 115 -6.51 8.43 -0.02
N SER A 116 -7.22 7.42 -0.52
CA SER A 116 -7.44 6.16 0.18
C SER A 116 -6.21 5.24 0.21
N TYR A 117 -5.27 5.42 -0.71
CA TYR A 117 -4.00 4.67 -0.76
C TYR A 117 -2.91 5.26 0.13
N LEU A 118 -2.97 6.58 0.38
CA LEU A 118 -1.95 7.30 1.12
C LEU A 118 -2.25 7.36 2.62
N PRO A 119 -1.23 7.40 3.49
CA PRO A 119 -1.46 7.61 4.92
C PRO A 119 -2.14 8.95 5.19
N THR A 120 -3.02 9.00 6.19
CA THR A 120 -3.57 10.27 6.69
C THR A 120 -2.46 11.15 7.26
N GLN A 121 -2.68 12.46 7.37
CA GLN A 121 -1.69 13.39 7.95
C GLN A 121 -1.27 13.00 9.39
N GLU A 122 -2.22 12.50 10.19
CA GLU A 122 -1.95 12.01 11.54
C GLU A 122 -1.08 10.75 11.50
N ALA A 123 -1.44 9.77 10.67
CA ALA A 123 -0.65 8.55 10.48
C ALA A 123 0.76 8.88 9.99
N TRP A 124 0.90 9.81 9.03
CA TRP A 124 2.19 10.27 8.52
C TRP A 124 3.09 10.84 9.62
N THR A 125 2.52 11.62 10.54
CA THR A 125 3.26 12.19 11.68
C THR A 125 3.79 11.09 12.60
N GLN A 126 3.01 10.04 12.84
CA GLN A 126 3.46 8.88 13.62
C GLN A 126 4.53 8.08 12.87
N LEU A 127 4.32 7.83 11.57
CA LEU A 127 5.28 7.08 10.76
C LEU A 127 6.64 7.76 10.63
N ARG A 128 6.66 9.09 10.66
CA ARG A 128 7.87 9.90 10.65
C ARG A 128 8.74 9.68 11.88
N THR A 129 8.15 9.45 13.07
CA THR A 129 8.95 9.15 14.28
C THR A 129 9.72 7.83 14.15
N HIS A 130 9.21 6.94 13.30
CA HIS A 130 9.80 5.66 12.95
C HIS A 130 10.65 5.72 11.67
N GLN A 131 10.84 6.90 11.07
CA GLN A 131 11.57 7.07 9.79
C GLN A 131 11.08 6.08 8.73
N THR A 132 9.76 5.96 8.62
CA THR A 132 9.15 4.91 7.81
C THR A 132 9.24 5.25 6.33
N ARG A 133 9.57 4.26 5.52
CA ARG A 133 9.47 4.27 4.06
C ARG A 133 8.65 3.08 3.56
N GLN A 134 8.05 3.23 2.39
CA GLN A 134 7.28 2.18 1.74
C GLN A 134 7.62 2.15 0.26
N TRP A 135 7.54 0.95 -0.32
CA TRP A 135 7.61 0.74 -1.77
C TRP A 135 6.77 -0.48 -2.14
N LEU A 136 6.59 -0.69 -3.44
CA LEU A 136 5.91 -1.84 -4.02
C LEU A 136 6.90 -2.65 -4.86
N THR A 137 6.83 -3.98 -4.73
CA THR A 137 7.32 -4.88 -5.76
C THR A 137 6.10 -5.38 -6.53
N ILE A 138 6.00 -5.08 -7.82
CA ILE A 138 4.89 -5.52 -8.65
C ILE A 138 5.13 -6.98 -9.04
N ASP A 139 4.10 -7.82 -8.85
CA ASP A 139 4.13 -9.24 -9.22
C ASP A 139 3.48 -9.44 -10.60
N THR A 140 2.29 -8.85 -10.83
CA THR A 140 1.58 -8.93 -12.12
C THR A 140 0.86 -7.63 -12.47
N ILE A 141 0.69 -7.38 -13.78
CA ILE A 141 -0.16 -6.33 -14.35
C ILE A 141 -0.96 -6.98 -15.47
N GLU A 142 -2.28 -7.10 -15.30
CA GLU A 142 -3.13 -7.85 -16.25
C GLU A 142 -4.48 -7.15 -16.45
N ILE A 143 -5.07 -7.26 -17.64
CA ILE A 143 -6.45 -6.81 -17.86
C ILE A 143 -7.37 -7.82 -17.17
N PRO A 144 -8.24 -7.39 -16.22
CA PRO A 144 -9.10 -8.32 -15.51
C PRO A 144 -10.15 -8.91 -16.45
N ALA A 145 -10.51 -10.18 -16.24
CA ALA A 145 -11.48 -10.88 -17.09
C ALA A 145 -12.83 -10.17 -17.16
N ALA A 146 -13.32 -9.62 -16.04
CA ALA A 146 -14.55 -8.84 -16.02
C ALA A 146 -14.50 -7.50 -16.76
N TRP A 147 -13.34 -7.05 -17.26
CA TRP A 147 -13.27 -5.82 -18.05
C TRP A 147 -14.05 -5.92 -19.36
N GLU A 148 -13.95 -7.04 -20.07
CA GLU A 148 -14.68 -7.24 -21.33
C GLU A 148 -16.19 -7.19 -21.11
N ASP A 149 -16.68 -7.86 -20.06
CA ASP A 149 -18.07 -7.83 -19.65
C ASP A 149 -18.53 -6.41 -19.26
N ALA A 150 -17.69 -5.67 -18.51
CA ALA A 150 -17.98 -4.30 -18.12
C ALA A 150 -18.13 -3.38 -19.35
N VAL A 151 -17.28 -3.55 -20.37
CA VAL A 151 -17.36 -2.80 -21.63
C VAL A 151 -18.65 -3.11 -22.38
N VAL A 152 -19.06 -4.38 -22.46
CA VAL A 152 -20.31 -4.78 -23.13
C VAL A 152 -21.55 -4.26 -22.40
N GLN A 153 -21.51 -4.21 -21.07
CA GLN A 153 -22.64 -3.80 -20.23
C GLN A 153 -22.75 -2.28 -20.04
N ALA A 154 -21.69 -1.53 -20.35
CA ALA A 154 -21.65 -0.09 -20.19
C ALA A 154 -22.71 0.60 -21.06
N ALA A 155 -23.40 1.59 -20.49
CA ALA A 155 -24.24 2.48 -21.27
C ALA A 155 -23.36 3.30 -22.25
N PRO A 156 -23.90 3.73 -23.40
CA PRO A 156 -23.16 4.58 -24.34
C PRO A 156 -22.56 5.81 -23.64
N GLY A 157 -21.25 5.99 -23.76
CA GLY A 157 -20.51 7.10 -23.15
C GLY A 157 -20.19 6.94 -21.66
N GLN A 158 -20.53 5.81 -21.03
CA GLN A 158 -20.18 5.54 -19.63
C GLN A 158 -18.68 5.20 -19.47
N ILE A 159 -18.10 4.52 -20.45
CA ILE A 159 -16.66 4.23 -20.51
C ILE A 159 -16.08 5.08 -21.65
N PRO A 160 -15.08 5.94 -21.39
CA PRO A 160 -14.44 6.74 -22.43
C PRO A 160 -13.77 5.88 -23.50
N ASP A 161 -13.71 6.39 -24.73
CA ASP A 161 -12.96 5.74 -25.80
C ASP A 161 -11.48 5.59 -25.40
N GLY A 162 -10.89 4.43 -25.73
CA GLY A 162 -9.51 4.12 -25.37
C GLY A 162 -9.28 3.81 -23.89
N ALA A 163 -10.35 3.72 -23.07
CA ALA A 163 -10.22 3.30 -21.69
C ALA A 163 -9.88 1.81 -21.56
N VAL A 164 -9.09 1.48 -20.54
CA VAL A 164 -8.69 0.12 -20.18
C VAL A 164 -8.51 0.02 -18.67
N ALA A 165 -8.71 -1.18 -18.13
CA ALA A 165 -8.44 -1.49 -16.73
C ALA A 165 -7.28 -2.47 -16.61
N TYR A 166 -6.37 -2.23 -15.67
CA TYR A 166 -5.32 -3.16 -15.27
C TYR A 166 -5.44 -3.51 -13.79
N THR A 167 -5.62 -4.79 -13.49
CA THR A 167 -5.46 -5.32 -12.14
C THR A 167 -3.99 -5.60 -11.90
N ILE A 168 -3.47 -5.00 -10.83
CA ILE A 168 -2.09 -5.08 -10.40
C ILE A 168 -2.06 -5.88 -9.11
N THR A 169 -1.19 -6.88 -9.06
CA THR A 169 -0.83 -7.57 -7.82
C THR A 169 0.61 -7.29 -7.48
N GLY A 170 0.92 -7.28 -6.19
CA GLY A 170 2.27 -7.01 -5.74
C GLY A 170 2.46 -7.25 -4.26
N THR A 171 3.69 -7.02 -3.81
CA THR A 171 4.07 -7.02 -2.41
C THR A 171 4.44 -5.61 -1.97
N ARG A 172 3.64 -5.04 -1.06
CA ARG A 172 3.96 -3.79 -0.38
C ARG A 172 5.00 -4.06 0.69
N HIS A 173 6.11 -3.34 0.63
CA HIS A 173 7.16 -3.39 1.63
C HIS A 173 7.16 -2.11 2.45
N ARG A 174 7.40 -2.24 3.75
CA ARG A 174 7.55 -1.10 4.65
C ARG A 174 8.72 -1.33 5.57
N THR A 175 9.58 -0.34 5.72
CA THR A 175 10.68 -0.39 6.69
C THR A 175 10.69 0.87 7.53
N GLY A 176 11.13 0.74 8.77
CA GLY A 176 11.34 1.86 9.68
C GLY A 176 12.13 1.39 10.90
N TYR A 177 12.08 2.19 11.97
CA TYR A 177 12.76 1.91 13.22
C TYR A 177 11.80 1.85 14.39
N TRP A 178 11.97 0.86 15.25
CA TRP A 178 11.39 0.84 16.58
C TRP A 178 12.49 1.17 17.60
N GLY A 179 12.50 2.42 18.07
CA GLY A 179 13.66 2.93 18.80
C GLY A 179 14.90 2.97 17.89
N THR A 180 15.89 2.13 18.17
CA THR A 180 17.10 1.96 17.33
C THR A 180 17.06 0.73 16.43
N ASP A 181 16.06 -0.13 16.60
CA ASP A 181 16.02 -1.43 15.91
C ASP A 181 15.30 -1.28 14.56
N PRO A 182 15.92 -1.69 13.44
CA PRO A 182 15.25 -1.68 12.14
C PRO A 182 14.17 -2.76 12.08
N VAL A 183 13.00 -2.40 11.56
CA VAL A 183 11.85 -3.30 11.39
C VAL A 183 11.39 -3.25 9.94
N THR A 184 11.03 -4.41 9.40
CA THR A 184 10.48 -4.57 8.05
C THR A 184 9.17 -5.33 8.10
N THR A 185 8.18 -4.89 7.34
CA THR A 185 6.93 -5.63 7.10
C THR A 185 6.64 -5.73 5.61
N THR A 186 5.98 -6.82 5.23
CA THR A 186 5.58 -7.07 3.85
C THR A 186 4.14 -7.56 3.82
N HIS A 187 3.35 -7.06 2.87
CA HIS A 187 1.96 -7.45 2.71
C HIS A 187 1.62 -7.59 1.22
N PRO A 188 0.94 -8.66 0.80
CA PRO A 188 0.41 -8.73 -0.55
C PRO A 188 -0.66 -7.65 -0.73
N VAL A 189 -0.75 -7.08 -1.92
CA VAL A 189 -1.76 -6.11 -2.31
C VAL A 189 -2.33 -6.44 -3.68
N ALA A 190 -3.60 -6.08 -3.90
CA ALA A 190 -4.20 -6.14 -5.22
C ALA A 190 -5.17 -4.97 -5.46
N PHE A 191 -5.12 -4.35 -6.63
CA PHE A 191 -6.01 -3.24 -6.99
C PHE A 191 -6.10 -3.06 -8.50
N THR A 192 -7.05 -2.27 -8.98
CA THR A 192 -7.25 -2.00 -10.40
C THR A 192 -7.07 -0.52 -10.70
N VAL A 193 -6.27 -0.23 -11.72
CA VAL A 193 -6.11 1.11 -12.31
C VAL A 193 -6.97 1.19 -13.56
N PHE A 194 -7.91 2.13 -13.59
CA PHE A 194 -8.68 2.47 -14.79
C PHE A 194 -8.03 3.70 -15.41
N LEU A 195 -7.71 3.64 -16.69
CA LEU A 195 -6.99 4.70 -17.39
C LEU A 195 -7.42 4.79 -18.85
N THR A 196 -7.09 5.89 -19.51
CA THR A 196 -7.22 6.06 -20.95
C THR A 196 -5.90 6.55 -21.54
N CYS A 197 -5.61 6.19 -22.79
CA CYS A 197 -4.48 6.73 -23.53
C CYS A 197 -5.00 7.39 -24.80
N THR A 198 -4.58 8.64 -25.01
CA THR A 198 -5.00 9.43 -26.18
C THR A 198 -3.82 9.61 -27.13
N PRO A 199 -4.00 9.35 -28.44
CA PRO A 199 -2.95 9.61 -29.41
C PRO A 199 -2.77 11.12 -29.58
N GLU A 200 -1.55 11.59 -29.34
CA GLU A 200 -1.13 12.93 -29.70
C GLU A 200 -0.98 12.99 -31.22
N ARG A 201 -1.93 13.65 -31.88
CA ARG A 201 -1.75 14.01 -33.29
C ARG A 201 -0.69 15.10 -33.37
N THR A 202 0.55 14.71 -33.66
CA THR A 202 1.59 15.65 -34.07
C THR A 202 1.09 16.39 -35.32
N SER A 203 1.17 17.72 -35.33
CA SER A 203 0.73 18.58 -36.45
C SER A 203 1.62 18.50 -37.70
N ALA A 204 2.56 17.54 -37.74
CA ALA A 204 3.49 17.33 -38.85
C ALA A 204 2.84 16.55 -40.01
N PRO A 205 3.14 16.87 -41.29
CA PRO A 205 2.61 16.13 -42.43
C PRO A 205 3.06 14.66 -42.41
N ALA A 206 2.10 13.74 -42.54
CA ALA A 206 2.35 12.31 -42.68
C ALA A 206 3.26 12.02 -43.91
N PRO A 207 4.28 11.15 -43.77
CA PRO A 207 4.04 9.76 -43.40
C PRO A 207 4.96 9.16 -42.31
N ALA A 208 5.60 9.95 -41.44
CA ALA A 208 6.62 9.42 -40.51
C ALA A 208 6.57 9.90 -39.04
N ALA A 209 5.52 10.62 -38.61
CA ALA A 209 5.42 11.00 -37.20
C ALA A 209 5.01 9.75 -36.38
N PRO A 210 5.80 9.33 -35.37
CA PRO A 210 5.37 8.27 -34.46
C PRO A 210 4.11 8.75 -33.73
N ILE A 211 3.11 7.86 -33.62
CA ILE A 211 1.94 8.11 -32.79
C ILE A 211 2.41 8.00 -31.34
N THR A 212 2.58 9.14 -30.66
CA THR A 212 2.81 9.17 -29.22
C THR A 212 1.45 9.14 -28.54
N GLU A 213 1.28 8.26 -27.55
CA GLU A 213 0.07 8.21 -26.75
C GLU A 213 0.38 8.70 -25.34
N THR A 214 -0.43 9.64 -24.87
CA THR A 214 -0.35 10.17 -23.51
C THR A 214 -1.51 9.60 -22.71
N CYS A 215 -1.18 8.95 -21.61
CA CYS A 215 -2.14 8.28 -20.74
C CYS A 215 -2.52 9.13 -19.53
N ALA A 216 -3.74 8.93 -19.04
CA ALA A 216 -4.27 9.57 -17.85
C ALA A 216 -5.07 8.59 -17.00
N VAL A 217 -4.96 8.71 -15.67
CA VAL A 217 -5.76 7.92 -14.72
C VAL A 217 -7.20 8.41 -14.75
N LEU A 218 -8.13 7.47 -14.84
CA LEU A 218 -9.56 7.73 -14.70
C LEU A 218 -9.99 7.47 -13.26
N ARG A 219 -9.75 6.25 -12.75
CA ARG A 219 -10.20 5.81 -11.41
C ARG A 219 -9.23 4.79 -10.84
N LEU A 220 -9.28 4.59 -9.52
CA LEU A 220 -8.64 3.44 -8.87
C LEU A 220 -9.70 2.64 -8.14
N SER A 221 -9.60 1.30 -8.17
CA SER A 221 -10.41 0.49 -7.27
C SER A 221 -10.00 0.74 -5.81
N GLN A 222 -10.77 0.20 -4.87
CA GLN A 222 -10.31 0.11 -3.49
C GLN A 222 -9.14 -0.88 -3.40
N LEU A 223 -8.18 -0.58 -2.51
CA LEU A 223 -7.07 -1.49 -2.18
C LEU A 223 -7.61 -2.83 -1.66
N ASP A 224 -7.02 -3.92 -2.14
CA ASP A 224 -7.37 -5.32 -1.86
C ASP A 224 -8.77 -5.73 -2.33
N ASN A 225 -9.39 -4.90 -3.18
CA ASN A 225 -10.68 -5.15 -3.81
C ASN A 225 -10.61 -4.81 -5.31
N PRO A 226 -9.78 -5.54 -6.09
CA PRO A 226 -9.66 -5.31 -7.53
C PRO A 226 -10.91 -5.77 -8.29
N LEU A 227 -11.08 -5.27 -9.51
CA LEU A 227 -11.99 -5.83 -10.49
C LEU A 227 -11.54 -7.26 -10.86
N ARG A 228 -12.46 -8.22 -10.83
CA ARG A 228 -12.22 -9.64 -11.10
C ARG A 228 -13.21 -10.15 -12.13
#